data_AF-A0A3P8BK33-F1
#
_entry.id   AF-A0A3P8BK33-F1
#
_cell.length_a   1.000
_cell.length_b   1.000
_cell.length_c   1.000
_cell.angle_alpha   90.00
_cell.angle_beta   90.00
_cell.angle_gamma   90.00
#
_symmetry.space_group_name_H-M   'P 1'
#
loop_
_entity.id
_entity.type
_entity.pdbx_description
1 polymer ?
#
loop_
_entity_poly.entity_id
_entity_poly.type
_entity_poly.pdbx_seq_one_letter_code
_entity_poly.pdbx_strand_id
1 'polypeptide(L)'
;MTHRGWKRIKIQRNTWLFPGRNELIARYIKLRCGKTRTRKQVSSHIQVLARKKMRDEQAKKKVRKSPENSAQRSIEQVKTVVDGIASSKLRLTGFQTLKLDTVIEKYPKLLTELFDRGPPDAFFLAKCWANVSFDSSDTENSLYAVDSYYTSQHKFDISVSTKVCSFGNEVVEKVEVYSPDEENGHYCFRLERSPICEYMVKFISELKKLESRDYMNNVLENFTVLQVVTNQSTGETLMVIGFVFEVNDLPEANCSIFRLVA
;
A
#
# COMPACT_ATOMS: atom_id res chain seq x y z
N MET A 1 -17.53 -17.72 31.41
CA MET A 1 -17.98 -18.01 30.03
C MET A 1 -18.63 -16.75 29.49
N THR A 2 -18.14 -15.97 28.52
CA THR A 2 -17.08 -16.05 27.51
C THR A 2 -16.46 -14.65 27.39
N HIS A 3 -15.21 -14.47 27.80
CA HIS A 3 -14.50 -13.19 27.64
C HIS A 3 -14.06 -13.04 26.17
N ARG A 4 -14.91 -12.42 25.33
CA ARG A 4 -14.52 -11.95 23.99
C ARG A 4 -13.70 -10.66 24.10
N GLY A 5 -12.48 -10.79 24.63
CA GLY A 5 -11.48 -9.73 24.69
C GLY A 5 -10.73 -9.59 23.36
N TRP A 6 -11.25 -8.75 22.47
CA TRP A 6 -10.48 -7.91 21.54
C TRP A 6 -9.22 -8.55 20.89
N LYS A 7 -9.43 -9.48 19.95
CA LYS A 7 -8.40 -9.89 18.98
C LYS A 7 -8.21 -8.82 17.91
N ARG A 8 -7.52 -7.71 18.21
CA ARG A 8 -7.28 -6.64 17.23
C ARG A 8 -5.81 -6.58 16.86
N ILE A 9 -5.42 -7.23 15.77
CA ILE A 9 -4.17 -6.88 15.06
C ILE A 9 -4.38 -5.45 14.56
N LYS A 10 -3.68 -4.49 15.17
CA LYS A 10 -3.67 -3.11 14.67
C LYS A 10 -2.77 -3.07 13.45
N ILE A 11 -3.37 -2.98 12.26
CA ILE A 11 -2.68 -2.46 11.07
C ILE A 11 -2.40 -0.98 11.39
N GLN A 12 -1.20 -0.68 11.89
CA GLN A 12 -0.77 0.71 11.95
C GLN A 12 -0.64 1.21 10.51
N ARG A 13 -1.20 2.39 10.23
CA ARG A 13 -1.08 3.18 8.99
C ARG A 13 0.37 3.67 8.76
N ASN A 14 1.35 2.81 8.96
CA ASN A 14 2.72 3.07 8.62
C ASN A 14 3.02 2.26 7.38
N THR A 15 2.77 2.95 6.26
CA THR A 15 3.41 2.80 4.95
C THR A 15 4.55 1.79 4.98
N TRP A 16 4.32 0.61 4.42
CA TRP A 16 5.39 -0.36 4.28
C TRP A 16 6.26 -0.04 3.08
N LEU A 17 7.55 -0.08 3.40
CA LEU A 17 8.72 -0.16 2.54
C LEU A 17 9.22 1.15 1.93
N PHE A 18 10.53 1.34 2.09
CA PHE A 18 11.38 2.52 1.94
C PHE A 18 11.38 3.47 3.16
N PRO A 19 12.56 3.86 3.70
CA PRO A 19 12.63 5.00 4.61
C PRO A 19 11.89 6.14 3.92
N GLY A 20 10.78 6.57 4.52
CA GLY A 20 9.85 7.46 3.82
C GLY A 20 10.63 8.67 3.31
N ARG A 21 10.32 9.22 2.12
CA ARG A 21 11.07 10.32 1.47
C ARG A 21 11.68 11.34 2.44
N ASN A 22 10.91 11.75 3.43
CA ASN A 22 11.31 12.75 4.41
C ASN A 22 12.39 12.27 5.41
N GLU A 23 12.47 10.98 5.68
CA GLU A 23 13.50 10.29 6.45
C GLU A 23 14.79 10.11 5.66
N LEU A 24 14.72 9.79 4.35
CA LEU A 24 15.87 9.81 3.46
C LEU A 24 16.47 11.21 3.30
N ILE A 25 15.62 12.22 3.10
CA ILE A 25 16.06 13.62 3.05
C ILE A 25 16.68 14.04 4.39
N ALA A 26 16.07 13.68 5.51
CA ALA A 26 16.65 13.93 6.83
C ALA A 26 18.03 13.29 6.99
N ARG A 27 18.19 12.03 6.56
CA ARG A 27 19.48 11.31 6.58
C ARG A 27 20.51 11.95 5.65
N TYR A 28 20.09 12.35 4.45
CA TYR A 28 20.94 13.05 3.47
C TYR A 28 21.42 14.41 3.99
N ILE A 29 20.53 15.21 4.61
CA ILE A 29 20.90 16.49 5.23
C ILE A 29 21.90 16.28 6.37
N LYS A 30 21.72 15.22 7.17
CA LYS A 30 22.68 14.86 8.22
C LYS A 30 24.04 14.48 7.62
N LEU A 31 24.07 13.66 6.56
CA LEU A 31 25.30 13.21 5.90
C LEU A 31 26.04 14.35 5.18
N ARG A 32 25.32 15.27 4.53
CA ARG A 32 25.93 16.33 3.68
C ARG A 32 26.16 17.64 4.40
N CYS A 33 25.37 17.94 5.43
CA CYS A 33 25.40 19.24 6.11
C CYS A 33 25.64 19.12 7.63
N GLY A 34 25.75 17.90 8.19
CA GLY A 34 25.88 17.67 9.63
C GLY A 34 24.63 18.04 10.45
N LYS A 35 23.54 18.47 9.80
CA LYS A 35 22.35 18.99 10.47
C LYS A 35 21.32 17.88 10.66
N THR A 36 20.94 17.64 11.91
CA THR A 36 19.85 16.70 12.22
C THR A 36 18.50 17.36 11.93
N ARG A 37 17.69 16.70 11.10
CA ARG A 37 16.31 17.09 10.79
C ARG A 37 15.39 15.91 11.02
N THR A 38 14.19 16.15 11.54
CA THR A 38 13.19 15.09 11.74
C THR A 38 12.34 14.91 10.48
N ARG A 39 11.77 13.72 10.31
CA ARG A 39 10.77 13.42 9.26
C ARG A 39 9.66 14.48 9.19
N LYS A 40 9.19 14.98 10.34
CA LYS A 40 8.14 16.00 10.44
C LYS A 40 8.63 17.38 10.00
N GLN A 41 9.86 17.76 10.37
CA GLN A 41 10.47 19.03 9.93
C GLN A 41 10.67 19.06 8.41
N VAL A 42 11.14 17.96 7.83
CA VAL A 42 11.28 17.83 6.38
C VAL A 42 9.91 17.87 5.69
N SER A 43 8.91 17.18 6.23
CA SER A 43 7.55 17.22 5.68
C SER A 43 6.95 18.62 5.66
N SER A 44 7.14 19.37 6.75
CA SER A 44 6.65 20.75 6.86
C SER A 44 7.32 21.64 5.83
N HIS A 45 8.64 21.49 5.64
CA HIS A 45 9.39 22.33 4.72
C HIS A 45 8.98 22.09 3.26
N ILE A 46 8.79 20.82 2.87
CA ILE A 46 8.34 20.46 1.52
C ILE A 46 6.93 21.01 1.25
N GLN A 47 6.01 20.94 2.23
CA GLN A 47 4.68 21.52 2.09
C GLN A 47 4.72 23.04 1.88
N VAL A 48 5.61 23.74 2.56
CA VAL A 48 5.79 25.19 2.38
C VAL A 48 6.29 25.49 0.96
N LEU A 49 7.28 24.75 0.47
CA LEU A 49 7.81 24.91 -0.89
C LEU A 49 6.74 24.65 -1.95
N ALA A 50 5.95 23.58 -1.81
CA ALA A 50 4.86 23.26 -2.72
C ALA A 50 3.78 24.37 -2.76
N ARG A 51 3.38 24.88 -1.59
CA ARG A 51 2.41 26.00 -1.50
C ARG A 51 2.95 27.29 -2.11
N LYS A 52 4.25 27.56 -1.96
CA LYS A 52 4.90 28.73 -2.58
C LYS A 52 4.86 28.62 -4.11
N LYS A 53 5.23 27.45 -4.65
CA LYS A 53 5.17 27.16 -6.09
C LYS A 53 3.75 27.29 -6.66
N MET A 54 2.73 26.75 -5.98
CA MET A 54 1.33 26.89 -6.39
C MET A 54 0.87 28.36 -6.42
N ARG A 55 1.27 29.16 -5.43
CA ARG A 55 0.93 30.60 -5.40
C ARG A 55 1.61 31.36 -6.53
N ASP A 56 2.86 31.04 -6.84
CA ASP A 56 3.60 31.67 -7.94
C ASP A 56 2.99 31.30 -9.30
N GLU A 57 2.52 30.06 -9.48
CA GLU A 57 1.80 29.61 -10.68
C GLU A 57 0.42 30.27 -10.82
N GLN A 58 -0.34 30.40 -9.72
CA GLN A 58 -1.62 31.12 -9.72
C GLN A 58 -1.42 32.62 -10.01
N ALA A 59 -0.37 33.24 -9.48
CA ALA A 59 -0.04 34.63 -9.77
C ALA A 59 0.30 34.83 -11.25
N LYS A 60 1.05 33.91 -11.87
CA LYS A 60 1.35 33.94 -13.31
C LYS A 60 0.11 33.74 -14.19
N LYS A 61 -0.85 32.92 -13.75
CA LYS A 61 -2.12 32.69 -14.46
C LYS A 61 -3.08 33.88 -14.36
N LYS A 62 -3.03 34.65 -13.26
CA LYS A 62 -3.87 35.83 -13.03
C LYS A 62 -3.43 37.05 -13.86
N VAL A 63 -2.18 37.10 -14.31
CA VAL A 63 -1.64 38.15 -15.19
C VAL A 63 -2.08 37.97 -16.66
N ARG A 64 -2.64 36.82 -17.05
CA ARG A 64 -2.97 36.48 -18.46
C ARG A 64 -4.46 36.44 -18.83
N LYS A 65 -5.37 37.05 -18.05
CA LYS A 65 -6.79 37.11 -18.43
C LYS A 65 -7.31 38.55 -18.52
N SER A 66 -7.33 39.11 -19.72
CA SER A 66 -8.39 40.02 -20.19
C SER A 66 -9.55 39.19 -20.75
N PRO A 67 -10.79 39.73 -20.82
CA PRO A 67 -11.99 38.91 -20.79
C PRO A 67 -12.68 38.85 -22.14
N GLU A 68 -12.75 37.68 -22.79
CA GLU A 68 -13.78 37.45 -23.82
C GLU A 68 -14.30 36.00 -23.83
N ASN A 69 -15.62 35.94 -23.70
CA ASN A 69 -16.57 35.09 -24.43
C ASN A 69 -16.68 33.58 -24.12
N SER A 70 -17.52 33.28 -23.12
CA SER A 70 -18.85 32.65 -23.27
C SER A 70 -19.09 31.64 -24.41
N ALA A 71 -18.22 30.63 -24.60
CA ALA A 71 -18.54 29.50 -25.48
C ALA A 71 -17.77 28.22 -25.12
N GLN A 72 -18.01 27.64 -23.94
CA GLN A 72 -17.66 26.24 -23.64
C GLN A 72 -18.39 25.81 -22.36
N ARG A 73 -19.70 25.58 -22.46
CA ARG A 73 -20.54 25.07 -21.36
C ARG A 73 -21.10 23.66 -21.60
N SER A 74 -20.51 22.91 -22.53
CA SER A 74 -21.09 21.62 -22.96
C SER A 74 -20.13 20.43 -22.94
N ILE A 75 -18.98 20.51 -22.26
CA ILE A 75 -18.04 19.37 -22.12
C ILE A 75 -17.68 19.13 -20.63
N GLU A 76 -18.64 19.32 -19.73
CA GLU A 76 -18.43 19.17 -18.27
C GLU A 76 -19.47 18.25 -17.62
N GLN A 77 -20.06 17.31 -18.37
CA GLN A 77 -21.08 16.39 -17.85
C GLN A 77 -20.69 14.91 -17.76
N VAL A 78 -19.42 14.52 -18.00
CA VAL A 78 -18.99 13.10 -17.89
C VAL A 78 -17.85 12.88 -16.88
N LYS A 79 -17.42 13.90 -16.12
CA LYS A 79 -16.26 13.80 -15.21
C LYS A 79 -16.56 13.86 -13.72
N THR A 80 -17.83 13.74 -13.31
CA THR A 80 -18.26 14.01 -11.93
C THR A 80 -18.79 12.78 -11.21
N VAL A 81 -17.96 11.73 -11.11
CA VAL A 81 -18.15 10.68 -10.09
C VAL A 81 -16.84 10.37 -9.35
N VAL A 82 -15.67 10.67 -9.93
CA VAL A 82 -14.38 10.26 -9.35
C VAL A 82 -13.69 11.35 -8.51
N ASP A 83 -14.01 12.64 -8.70
CA ASP A 83 -13.31 13.75 -8.02
C ASP A 83 -14.06 14.33 -6.79
N GLY A 84 -15.19 13.75 -6.38
CA GLY A 84 -16.07 14.28 -5.35
C GLY A 84 -15.66 14.10 -3.88
N ILE A 85 -14.52 13.44 -3.58
CA ILE A 85 -14.14 13.07 -2.19
C ILE A 85 -13.03 13.98 -1.63
N ALA A 86 -12.68 15.08 -2.31
CA ALA A 86 -11.57 15.96 -1.90
C ALA A 86 -11.97 17.15 -1.00
N SER A 87 -13.19 17.20 -0.45
CA SER A 87 -13.56 18.27 0.49
C SER A 87 -14.55 17.84 1.57
N SER A 88 -14.07 17.07 2.55
CA SER A 88 -14.67 17.07 3.89
C SER A 88 -13.59 16.85 4.94
N LYS A 89 -13.07 17.97 5.43
CA LYS A 89 -12.11 18.03 6.53
C LYS A 89 -12.89 18.09 7.84
N LEU A 90 -13.21 16.95 8.46
CA LEU A 90 -13.23 16.75 9.92
C LEU A 90 -13.58 15.30 10.32
N ARG A 91 -12.93 14.85 11.41
CA ARG A 91 -13.31 13.76 12.34
C ARG A 91 -12.80 12.36 11.99
N LEU A 92 -12.53 11.60 13.06
CA LEU A 92 -12.02 10.23 13.08
C LEU A 92 -12.93 9.31 12.24
N THR A 93 -12.49 8.78 11.10
CA THR A 93 -13.38 7.99 10.23
C THR A 93 -12.71 6.69 9.78
N GLY A 94 -13.45 5.58 9.87
CA GLY A 94 -12.99 4.21 9.64
C GLY A 94 -12.37 3.96 8.26
N PHE A 95 -11.83 2.76 8.07
CA PHE A 95 -11.35 2.31 6.76
C PHE A 95 -12.45 2.51 5.70
N GLN A 96 -12.08 2.99 4.51
CA GLN A 96 -12.98 2.93 3.36
C GLN A 96 -13.35 1.46 3.13
N THR A 97 -14.59 1.18 2.78
CA THR A 97 -15.07 -0.20 2.56
C THR A 97 -15.15 -0.50 1.07
N LEU A 98 -14.91 -1.76 0.71
CA LEU A 98 -15.02 -2.26 -0.66
C LEU A 98 -15.77 -3.59 -0.65
N LYS A 99 -16.70 -3.78 -1.59
CA LYS A 99 -17.45 -5.04 -1.71
C LYS A 99 -16.55 -6.15 -2.25
N LEU A 100 -16.62 -7.33 -1.64
CA LEU A 100 -15.82 -8.50 -2.01
C LEU A 100 -16.02 -8.87 -3.50
N ASP A 101 -17.26 -8.83 -3.98
CA ASP A 101 -17.61 -9.16 -5.37
C ASP A 101 -16.85 -8.34 -6.41
N THR A 102 -16.37 -7.14 -6.06
CA THR A 102 -15.62 -6.29 -6.99
C THR A 102 -14.21 -6.80 -7.30
N VAL A 103 -13.69 -7.72 -6.48
CA VAL A 103 -12.32 -8.20 -6.58
C VAL A 103 -12.20 -9.73 -6.53
N ILE A 104 -13.28 -10.45 -6.23
CA ILE A 104 -13.29 -11.90 -6.01
C ILE A 104 -12.67 -12.69 -7.17
N GLU A 105 -12.95 -12.30 -8.42
CA GLU A 105 -12.42 -12.96 -9.62
C GLU A 105 -10.89 -12.80 -9.79
N LYS A 106 -10.29 -11.81 -9.12
CA LYS A 106 -8.84 -11.56 -9.15
C LYS A 106 -8.08 -12.41 -8.15
N TYR A 107 -8.74 -13.24 -7.35
CA TYR A 107 -8.13 -14.07 -6.32
C TYR A 107 -8.61 -15.53 -6.40
N PRO A 108 -7.83 -16.49 -5.84
CA PRO A 108 -8.26 -17.87 -5.75
C PRO A 108 -9.54 -18.01 -4.92
N LYS A 109 -10.31 -19.08 -5.17
CA LYS A 109 -11.54 -19.43 -4.41
C LYS A 109 -11.32 -19.43 -2.89
N LEU A 110 -10.09 -19.67 -2.45
CA LEU A 110 -9.65 -19.56 -1.07
C LEU A 110 -10.06 -18.23 -0.41
N LEU A 111 -10.03 -17.10 -1.12
CA LEU A 111 -10.45 -15.81 -0.55
C LEU A 111 -11.91 -15.85 -0.09
N THR A 112 -12.80 -16.41 -0.91
CA THR A 112 -14.22 -16.56 -0.60
C THR A 112 -14.42 -17.53 0.56
N GLU A 113 -13.74 -18.69 0.53
CA GLU A 113 -13.83 -19.70 1.59
C GLU A 113 -13.36 -19.15 2.95
N LEU A 114 -12.31 -18.33 2.96
CA LEU A 114 -11.84 -17.65 4.17
C LEU A 114 -12.84 -16.59 4.62
N PHE A 115 -13.37 -15.79 3.70
CA PHE A 115 -14.33 -14.73 4.01
C PHE A 115 -15.60 -15.28 4.65
N ASP A 116 -16.14 -16.37 4.10
CA ASP A 116 -17.32 -17.07 4.62
C ASP A 116 -17.07 -17.67 6.00
N ARG A 117 -15.85 -18.16 6.26
CA ARG A 117 -15.44 -18.68 7.57
C ARG A 117 -15.23 -17.57 8.61
N GLY A 118 -14.81 -16.40 8.17
CA GLY A 118 -14.55 -15.24 9.01
C GLY A 118 -13.24 -15.33 9.84
N PRO A 119 -13.00 -14.33 10.71
CA PRO A 119 -13.93 -13.27 11.10
C PRO A 119 -13.99 -12.12 10.08
N PRO A 120 -15.16 -11.49 9.84
CA PRO A 120 -15.35 -10.52 8.76
C PRO A 120 -14.59 -9.19 8.95
N ASP A 121 -14.01 -8.93 10.12
CA ASP A 121 -13.16 -7.77 10.37
C ASP A 121 -11.67 -8.02 10.10
N ALA A 122 -11.30 -9.25 9.71
CA ALA A 122 -9.93 -9.61 9.34
C ALA A 122 -9.58 -9.36 7.85
N PHE A 123 -10.54 -8.97 7.01
CA PHE A 123 -10.38 -8.93 5.55
C PHE A 123 -10.16 -7.50 5.02
N PHE A 124 -9.09 -7.33 4.25
CA PHE A 124 -8.67 -6.04 3.70
C PHE A 124 -8.20 -6.16 2.24
N LEU A 125 -8.27 -5.05 1.52
CA LEU A 125 -7.64 -4.86 0.24
C LEU A 125 -6.66 -3.69 0.30
N ALA A 126 -5.44 -3.89 -0.17
CA ALA A 126 -4.44 -2.86 -0.36
C ALA A 126 -4.27 -2.57 -1.87
N LYS A 127 -4.67 -1.38 -2.30
CA LYS A 127 -4.34 -0.88 -3.64
C LYS A 127 -2.99 -0.18 -3.59
N CYS A 128 -2.01 -0.73 -4.30
CA CYS A 128 -0.63 -0.29 -4.31
C CYS A 128 -0.29 0.35 -5.66
N TRP A 129 0.19 1.59 -5.61
CA TRP A 129 0.76 2.28 -6.74
C TRP A 129 2.28 2.18 -6.63
N ALA A 130 2.87 1.32 -7.44
CA ALA A 130 4.28 1.00 -7.44
C ALA A 130 5.08 2.04 -8.23
N ASN A 131 6.21 2.48 -7.66
CA ASN A 131 7.22 3.19 -8.44
C ASN A 131 8.17 2.17 -9.09
N VAL A 132 8.05 2.01 -10.40
CA VAL A 132 8.91 1.12 -11.21
C VAL A 132 10.11 1.89 -11.82
N SER A 133 10.11 3.23 -11.73
CA SER A 133 11.18 4.12 -12.23
C SER A 133 12.33 4.28 -11.23
N PHE A 134 13.07 3.20 -11.00
CA PHE A 134 14.35 3.26 -10.29
C PHE A 134 15.49 2.81 -11.21
N ASP A 135 16.42 3.73 -11.46
CA ASP A 135 17.68 3.47 -12.15
C ASP A 135 18.60 2.66 -11.22
N SER A 136 18.39 1.36 -11.14
CA SER A 136 19.43 0.45 -10.64
C SER A 136 20.18 -0.09 -11.85
N SER A 137 21.40 0.39 -12.07
CA SER A 137 22.33 -0.19 -13.05
C SER A 137 22.63 -1.68 -12.78
N ASP A 138 22.30 -2.17 -11.58
CA ASP A 138 22.43 -3.57 -11.17
C ASP A 138 21.06 -4.18 -10.81
N THR A 139 20.37 -4.71 -11.82
CA THR A 139 19.17 -5.53 -11.62
C THR A 139 19.46 -6.85 -10.87
N GLU A 140 20.71 -7.33 -10.88
CA GLU A 140 21.12 -8.59 -10.23
C GLU A 140 21.40 -8.44 -8.73
N ASN A 141 21.74 -7.24 -8.23
CA ASN A 141 22.12 -7.01 -6.82
C ASN A 141 21.09 -6.19 -6.02
N SER A 142 19.92 -5.94 -6.60
CA SER A 142 18.84 -5.21 -5.93
C SER A 142 18.12 -6.13 -4.93
N LEU A 143 18.20 -5.83 -3.62
CA LEU A 143 17.47 -6.56 -2.59
C LEU A 143 15.97 -6.21 -2.65
N TYR A 144 15.18 -7.14 -3.15
CA TYR A 144 13.72 -7.10 -3.08
C TYR A 144 13.29 -7.77 -1.78
N ALA A 145 12.83 -6.97 -0.81
CA ALA A 145 12.37 -7.46 0.49
C ALA A 145 10.99 -6.92 0.83
N VAL A 146 10.23 -7.70 1.61
CA VAL A 146 8.98 -7.26 2.22
C VAL A 146 9.19 -7.22 3.72
N ASP A 147 8.88 -6.08 4.32
CA ASP A 147 8.86 -5.93 5.76
C ASP A 147 7.39 -5.80 6.22
N SER A 148 7.04 -6.43 7.34
CA SER A 148 5.74 -6.25 8.01
C SER A 148 5.85 -6.36 9.54
N TYR A 149 4.99 -5.62 10.24
CA TYR A 149 4.99 -5.48 11.70
C TYR A 149 3.57 -5.72 12.18
N TYR A 150 3.41 -6.70 13.06
CA TYR A 150 2.14 -7.00 13.72
C TYR A 150 2.30 -6.85 15.23
N THR A 151 1.20 -6.54 15.90
CA THR A 151 1.17 -6.47 17.36
C THR A 151 -0.02 -7.24 17.90
N SER A 152 0.18 -7.92 19.02
CA SER A 152 -0.80 -8.75 19.70
C SER A 152 -0.74 -8.52 21.22
N GLN A 153 -1.85 -8.82 21.89
CA GLN A 153 -1.94 -8.86 23.36
C GLN A 153 -1.56 -10.24 23.93
N HIS A 154 -1.55 -11.28 23.10
CA HIS A 154 -1.26 -12.64 23.51
C HIS A 154 -0.05 -13.19 22.77
N LYS A 155 0.72 -14.03 23.47
CA LYS A 155 1.87 -14.74 22.90
C LYS A 155 1.38 -15.93 22.11
N PHE A 156 1.69 -15.94 20.82
CA PHE A 156 1.49 -17.08 19.91
C PHE A 156 2.38 -16.89 18.70
N ASP A 157 2.69 -17.98 18.00
CA ASP A 157 3.36 -17.90 16.70
C ASP A 157 2.34 -17.67 15.59
N ILE A 158 2.74 -16.94 14.54
CA ILE A 158 1.94 -16.73 13.34
C ILE A 158 2.51 -17.49 12.15
N SER A 159 1.61 -18.02 11.32
CA SER A 159 1.92 -18.44 9.96
C SER A 159 1.53 -17.32 9.01
N VAL A 160 2.45 -16.92 8.14
CA VAL A 160 2.19 -15.95 7.08
C VAL A 160 2.35 -16.65 5.74
N SER A 161 1.22 -16.86 5.08
CA SER A 161 1.15 -17.37 3.72
C SER A 161 1.02 -16.18 2.76
N THR A 162 1.96 -16.03 1.84
CA THR A 162 1.91 -15.04 0.77
C THR A 162 1.79 -15.76 -0.56
N LYS A 163 0.62 -15.65 -1.18
CA LYS A 163 0.27 -16.28 -2.46
C LYS A 163 0.32 -15.24 -3.57
N VAL A 164 1.08 -15.52 -4.61
CA VAL A 164 1.10 -14.71 -5.83
C VAL A 164 0.09 -15.31 -6.80
N CYS A 165 -0.76 -14.46 -7.38
CA CYS A 165 -1.86 -14.88 -8.22
C CYS A 165 -1.81 -14.23 -9.60
N SER A 166 -2.18 -15.00 -10.62
CA SER A 166 -2.31 -14.57 -12.00
C SER A 166 -3.65 -15.03 -12.56
N PHE A 167 -4.45 -14.11 -13.10
CA PHE A 167 -5.81 -14.39 -13.58
C PHE A 167 -6.67 -15.13 -12.55
N GLY A 168 -6.59 -14.70 -11.28
CA GLY A 168 -7.34 -15.29 -10.17
C GLY A 168 -6.83 -16.66 -9.69
N ASN A 169 -5.78 -17.22 -10.30
CA ASN A 169 -5.22 -18.51 -9.91
C ASN A 169 -3.92 -18.32 -9.13
N GLU A 170 -3.69 -19.16 -8.12
CA GLU A 170 -2.42 -19.20 -7.40
C GLU A 170 -1.32 -19.74 -8.31
N VAL A 171 -0.19 -19.03 -8.34
CA VAL A 171 1.00 -19.40 -9.12
C VAL A 171 2.12 -19.89 -8.20
N VAL A 172 2.32 -19.22 -7.07
CA VAL A 172 3.32 -19.59 -6.08
C VAL A 172 2.87 -19.15 -4.69
N GLU A 173 3.14 -20.00 -3.70
CA GLU A 173 2.93 -19.72 -2.29
C GLU A 173 4.27 -19.71 -1.55
N LYS A 174 4.46 -18.72 -0.68
CA LYS A 174 5.54 -18.69 0.32
C LYS A 174 4.92 -18.70 1.71
N VAL A 175 5.27 -19.69 2.53
CA VAL A 175 4.82 -19.79 3.92
C VAL A 175 5.99 -19.56 4.86
N GLU A 176 5.81 -18.65 5.81
CA GLU A 176 6.82 -18.30 6.81
C GLU A 176 6.19 -18.31 8.20
N VAL A 177 6.93 -18.78 9.21
CA VAL A 177 6.47 -18.83 10.60
C VAL A 177 7.28 -17.83 11.42
N TYR A 178 6.59 -17.03 12.23
CA TYR A 178 7.20 -16.00 13.06
C TYR A 178 6.74 -16.10 14.50
N SER A 179 7.72 -16.04 15.40
CA SER A 179 7.50 -15.88 16.84
C SER A 179 7.58 -14.41 17.23
N PRO A 180 6.80 -13.96 18.24
CA PRO A 180 6.79 -12.57 18.63
C PRO A 180 7.92 -12.23 19.62
N ASP A 181 8.43 -11.01 19.50
CA ASP A 181 9.24 -10.36 20.52
C ASP A 181 8.32 -9.68 21.55
N GLU A 182 8.69 -9.72 22.83
CA GLU A 182 7.93 -9.03 23.89
C GLU A 182 8.47 -7.62 24.11
N GLU A 183 7.62 -6.61 23.91
CA GLU A 183 7.96 -5.20 24.09
C GLU A 183 6.85 -4.46 24.84
N ASN A 184 7.16 -3.90 26.01
CA ASN A 184 6.22 -3.10 26.82
C ASN A 184 4.90 -3.83 27.12
N GLY A 185 4.93 -5.15 27.34
CA GLY A 185 3.73 -5.97 27.59
C GLY A 185 2.89 -6.26 26.33
N HIS A 186 3.43 -6.00 25.14
CA HIS A 186 2.85 -6.37 23.86
C HIS A 186 3.75 -7.37 23.14
N TYR A 187 3.14 -8.22 22.31
CA TYR A 187 3.84 -9.18 21.46
C TYR A 187 3.94 -8.62 20.05
N CYS A 188 5.15 -8.31 19.62
CA CYS A 188 5.48 -7.68 18.35
C CYS A 188 6.06 -8.73 17.39
N PHE A 189 5.50 -8.83 16.19
CA PHE A 189 6.02 -9.67 15.13
C PHE A 189 6.75 -8.79 14.13
N ARG A 190 8.03 -9.06 13.90
CA ARG A 190 8.86 -8.35 12.92
C ARG A 190 9.25 -9.29 11.80
N LEU A 191 8.55 -9.16 10.69
CA LEU A 191 8.90 -9.84 9.46
C LEU A 191 9.82 -8.88 8.74
N GLU A 192 11.13 -8.97 8.97
CA GLU A 192 12.10 -8.09 8.33
C GLU A 192 12.96 -8.86 7.34
N ARG A 193 13.30 -8.21 6.23
CA ARG A 193 14.20 -8.70 5.18
C ARG A 193 13.77 -10.05 4.61
N SER A 194 12.46 -10.33 4.60
CA SER A 194 11.95 -11.54 3.96
C SER A 194 12.24 -11.41 2.45
N PRO A 195 13.12 -12.26 1.89
CA PRO A 195 13.49 -12.16 0.49
C PRO A 195 12.26 -12.47 -0.36
N ILE A 196 12.02 -11.62 -1.35
CA ILE A 196 10.98 -11.84 -2.34
C ILE A 196 11.33 -13.10 -3.14
N CYS A 197 10.34 -13.93 -3.46
CA CYS A 197 10.57 -15.20 -4.15
C CYS A 197 11.11 -14.98 -5.57
N GLU A 198 11.83 -15.98 -6.11
CA GLU A 198 12.48 -15.90 -7.42
C GLU A 198 11.49 -15.53 -8.54
N TYR A 199 10.25 -16.04 -8.48
CA TYR A 199 9.19 -15.70 -9.42
C TYR A 199 8.93 -14.19 -9.48
N MET A 200 8.83 -13.55 -8.32
CA MET A 200 8.54 -12.12 -8.22
C MET A 200 9.72 -11.26 -8.69
N VAL A 201 10.95 -11.69 -8.42
CA VAL A 201 12.14 -11.02 -8.95
C VAL A 201 12.14 -11.06 -10.48
N LYS A 202 11.88 -12.23 -11.07
CA LYS A 202 11.75 -12.39 -12.53
C LYS A 202 10.59 -11.56 -13.07
N PHE A 203 9.44 -11.57 -12.41
CA PHE A 203 8.27 -10.77 -12.80
C PHE A 203 8.58 -9.27 -12.85
N ILE A 204 9.22 -8.71 -11.82
CA ILE A 204 9.62 -7.30 -11.80
C ILE A 204 10.64 -7.01 -12.91
N SER A 205 11.57 -7.92 -13.16
CA SER A 205 12.56 -7.80 -14.23
C SER A 205 11.90 -7.74 -15.61
N GLU A 206 10.95 -8.63 -15.91
CA GLU A 206 10.19 -8.62 -17.17
C GLU A 206 9.28 -7.39 -17.28
N LEU A 207 8.61 -6.99 -16.19
CA LEU A 207 7.74 -5.81 -16.16
C LEU A 207 8.52 -4.53 -16.53
N LYS A 208 9.77 -4.42 -16.05
CA LYS A 208 10.66 -3.29 -16.35
C LYS A 208 11.11 -3.19 -17.81
N LYS A 209 11.08 -4.29 -18.57
CA LYS A 209 11.42 -4.27 -20.00
C LYS A 209 10.34 -3.61 -20.85
N LEU A 210 9.13 -3.46 -20.31
CA LEU A 210 8.04 -2.79 -21.01
C LEU A 210 8.33 -1.29 -21.05
N GLU A 211 8.37 -0.71 -22.25
CA GLU A 211 8.70 0.71 -22.44
C GLU A 211 7.52 1.63 -22.10
N SER A 212 6.28 1.10 -22.07
CA SER A 212 5.06 1.85 -21.77
C SER A 212 4.44 1.44 -20.44
N ARG A 213 4.02 2.46 -19.67
CA ARG A 213 3.23 2.30 -18.44
C ARG A 213 1.90 1.62 -18.68
N ASP A 214 1.28 1.86 -19.83
CA ASP A 214 -0.01 1.24 -20.16
C ASP A 214 0.14 -0.27 -20.30
N TYR A 215 1.22 -0.74 -20.95
CA TYR A 215 1.52 -2.18 -21.02
C TYR A 215 1.83 -2.76 -19.64
N MET A 216 2.56 -2.03 -18.79
CA MET A 216 2.78 -2.47 -17.40
C MET A 216 1.46 -2.62 -16.64
N ASN A 217 0.57 -1.63 -16.73
CA ASN A 217 -0.73 -1.67 -16.06
C ASN A 217 -1.63 -2.79 -16.60
N ASN A 218 -1.60 -3.08 -17.90
CA ASN A 218 -2.32 -4.22 -18.49
C ASN A 218 -1.83 -5.56 -17.92
N VAL A 219 -0.51 -5.70 -17.71
CA VAL A 219 0.06 -6.89 -17.05
C VAL A 219 -0.35 -6.94 -15.58
N LEU A 220 -0.28 -5.80 -14.87
CA LEU A 220 -0.61 -5.72 -13.46
C LEU A 220 -2.10 -5.91 -13.16
N GLU A 221 -2.98 -5.68 -14.12
CA GLU A 221 -4.43 -5.82 -13.95
C GLU A 221 -4.83 -7.22 -13.47
N ASN A 222 -4.16 -8.26 -13.98
CA ASN A 222 -4.42 -9.66 -13.66
C ASN A 222 -3.40 -10.24 -12.67
N PHE A 223 -2.50 -9.41 -12.17
CA PHE A 223 -1.48 -9.78 -11.18
C PHE A 223 -1.91 -9.29 -9.79
N THR A 224 -2.09 -10.23 -8.86
CA THR A 224 -2.47 -9.92 -7.48
C THR A 224 -1.64 -10.72 -6.50
N VAL A 225 -1.64 -10.30 -5.23
CA VAL A 225 -1.02 -11.06 -4.14
C VAL A 225 -2.05 -11.22 -3.03
N LEU A 226 -2.22 -12.42 -2.51
CA LEU A 226 -3.07 -12.72 -1.37
C LEU A 226 -2.20 -13.11 -0.18
N GLN A 227 -2.24 -12.31 0.89
CA GLN A 227 -1.56 -12.63 2.13
C GLN A 227 -2.57 -13.10 3.18
N VAL A 228 -2.32 -14.26 3.77
CA VAL A 228 -3.15 -14.87 4.81
C VAL A 228 -2.26 -15.07 6.04
N VAL A 229 -2.62 -14.40 7.13
CA VAL A 229 -1.97 -14.52 8.43
C VAL A 229 -2.86 -15.35 9.34
N THR A 230 -2.33 -16.48 9.82
CA THR A 230 -3.03 -17.38 10.73
C THR A 230 -2.25 -17.56 12.02
N ASN A 231 -2.96 -17.96 13.07
CA ASN A 231 -2.33 -18.46 14.28
C ASN A 231 -1.76 -19.87 13.99
N GLN A 232 -0.46 -20.06 14.23
CA GLN A 232 0.25 -21.29 13.84
C GLN A 232 -0.28 -22.55 14.52
N SER A 233 -0.74 -22.46 15.77
CA SER A 233 -1.18 -23.64 16.54
C SER A 233 -2.66 -23.97 16.34
N THR A 234 -3.50 -22.96 16.09
CA THR A 234 -4.96 -23.12 15.99
C THR A 234 -5.49 -23.10 14.56
N GLY A 235 -4.71 -22.59 13.60
CA GLY A 235 -5.17 -22.33 12.23
C GLY A 235 -6.19 -21.20 12.12
N GLU A 236 -6.44 -20.46 13.20
CA GLU A 236 -7.37 -19.33 13.19
C GLU A 236 -6.88 -18.24 12.24
N THR A 237 -7.78 -17.74 11.38
CA THR A 237 -7.49 -16.61 10.50
C THR A 237 -7.44 -15.32 11.31
N LEU A 238 -6.29 -14.67 11.31
CA LEU A 238 -6.05 -13.43 12.05
C LEU A 238 -6.20 -12.20 11.15
N MET A 239 -5.74 -12.32 9.90
CA MET A 239 -5.78 -11.24 8.91
C MET A 239 -5.66 -11.81 7.50
N VAL A 240 -6.42 -11.24 6.56
CA VAL A 240 -6.32 -11.52 5.13
C VAL A 240 -6.20 -10.20 4.39
N ILE A 241 -5.17 -10.05 3.57
CA ILE A 241 -4.94 -8.85 2.75
C ILE A 241 -4.77 -9.28 1.30
N GLY A 242 -5.69 -8.83 0.44
CA GLY A 242 -5.48 -8.84 -1.01
C GLY A 242 -4.72 -7.59 -1.45
N PHE A 243 -3.72 -7.73 -2.31
CA PHE A 243 -3.00 -6.65 -2.94
C PHE A 243 -3.35 -6.57 -4.42
N VAL A 244 -3.61 -5.36 -4.89
CA VAL A 244 -3.73 -5.02 -6.32
C VAL A 244 -2.73 -3.93 -6.65
N PHE A 245 -2.21 -3.93 -7.87
CA PHE A 245 -1.07 -3.10 -8.25
C PHE A 245 -1.38 -2.24 -9.48
N GLU A 246 -0.89 -1.01 -9.46
CA GLU A 246 -0.83 -0.10 -10.60
C GLU A 246 0.55 0.58 -10.60
N VAL A 247 1.04 1.00 -11.75
CA VAL A 247 2.23 1.86 -11.84
C VAL A 247 1.85 3.29 -11.50
N ASN A 248 2.65 3.95 -10.67
CA ASN A 248 2.42 5.34 -10.32
C ASN A 248 2.98 6.31 -11.38
N ASP A 249 2.27 7.40 -11.60
CA ASP A 249 2.76 8.56 -12.36
C ASP A 249 3.75 9.41 -11.55
N LEU A 250 3.69 9.30 -10.23
CA LEU A 250 4.52 10.05 -9.31
C LEU A 250 5.72 9.21 -8.81
N PRO A 251 6.86 9.85 -8.52
CA PRO A 251 8.07 9.15 -8.05
C PRO A 251 7.94 8.50 -6.65
N GLU A 252 6.81 8.69 -5.97
CA GLU A 252 6.57 8.12 -4.64
C GLU A 252 5.56 6.99 -4.75
N ALA A 253 5.88 5.79 -4.26
CA ALA A 253 4.88 4.75 -4.12
C ALA A 253 3.81 5.17 -3.10
N ASN A 254 2.55 4.85 -3.37
CA ASN A 254 1.44 5.06 -2.43
C ASN A 254 0.58 3.81 -2.31
N CYS A 255 -0.14 3.70 -1.19
CA CYS A 255 -1.03 2.58 -0.93
C CYS A 255 -2.31 3.08 -0.25
N SER A 256 -3.46 2.54 -0.65
CA SER A 256 -4.74 2.74 0.01
C SER A 256 -5.27 1.41 0.53
N ILE A 257 -5.74 1.40 1.78
CA ILE A 257 -6.27 0.20 2.44
C ILE A 257 -7.78 0.34 2.60
N PHE A 258 -8.48 -0.68 2.12
CA PHE A 258 -9.92 -0.84 2.19
C PHE A 258 -10.26 -2.04 3.08
N ARG A 259 -11.35 -1.95 3.84
CA ARG A 259 -11.94 -3.12 4.50
C ARG A 259 -12.87 -3.83 3.53
N LEU A 260 -12.71 -5.14 3.37
CA LEU A 260 -13.62 -5.93 2.56
C LEU A 260 -14.93 -6.18 3.31
N VAL A 261 -16.04 -6.03 2.59
CA VAL A 261 -17.39 -6.29 3.08
C VAL A 261 -18.13 -7.14 2.05
N ALA A 262 -19.14 -7.90 2.48
CA ALA A 262 -20.07 -8.56 1.55
C ALA A 262 -20.81 -7.52 0.70
#